data_AF-A0A7C2KUL7-F1
#
_entry.id   AF-A0A7C2KUL7-F1
#
_cell.length_a   1.000
_cell.length_b   1.000
_cell.length_c   1.000
_cell.angle_alpha   90.00
_cell.angle_beta   90.00
_cell.angle_gamma   90.00
#
_symmetry.space_group_name_H-M   'P 1'
#
loop_
_entity.id
_entity.type
_entity.pdbx_description
1 polymer ?
#
loop_
_entity_poly.entity_id
_entity_poly.type
_entity_poly.pdbx_seq_one_letter_code
_entity_poly.pdbx_strand_id
1 'polypeptide(L)'
;MSECMTKPPALLDASAAGGRPPARAADSSSPAGARAARSLASPRYWVCLAILLLTAAGMQGAAGWFKAYLHKERLELRRPLYQLDATRLLPEYEPHPIQPAALDEETRASLGADDYLDLLLVDRRRPKTDPTHLARVFVTYFTGQPDMVPHNPKECLGAGGWRLKAESQTEVQVPRGGWNVRIPVSVLQFEPPSPRNVIQTGSEVPRLSVLFFFYANGRYVTTRAGVRSAVHHPWDRFAYYAKVEVSFSDETRSRWASAAESTAAVGPLLQKLMPGLWEDHFQDWEALKSGRAPLPAQ
;
A
#
# COMPACT_ATOMS: atom_id res chain seq x y z
N MET A 1 19.71 -46.71 -3.63
CA MET A 1 19.70 -47.48 -4.88
C MET A 1 19.19 -46.57 -5.99
N SER A 2 20.07 -46.36 -6.97
CA SER A 2 19.89 -45.84 -8.34
C SER A 2 19.33 -44.44 -8.61
N GLU A 3 20.28 -43.57 -8.95
CA GLU A 3 20.21 -42.48 -9.93
C GLU A 3 19.55 -42.89 -11.25
N CYS A 4 18.93 -41.92 -11.96
CA CYS A 4 18.97 -41.91 -13.41
C CYS A 4 18.83 -40.47 -13.95
N MET A 5 19.99 -39.89 -14.26
CA MET A 5 20.20 -38.76 -15.17
C MET A 5 19.98 -39.21 -16.61
N THR A 6 19.26 -38.45 -17.44
CA THR A 6 19.50 -38.43 -18.89
C THR A 6 19.31 -37.04 -19.50
N LYS A 7 20.34 -36.67 -20.25
CA LYS A 7 20.63 -35.43 -20.98
C LYS A 7 20.18 -35.59 -22.47
N PRO A 8 20.01 -34.52 -23.28
CA PRO A 8 19.20 -34.55 -24.50
C PRO A 8 19.99 -34.92 -25.76
N PRO A 9 19.32 -35.18 -26.90
CA PRO A 9 19.99 -35.26 -28.20
C PRO A 9 19.98 -33.93 -28.96
N ALA A 10 21.07 -33.72 -29.71
CA ALA A 10 21.30 -32.64 -30.65
C ALA A 10 21.23 -33.16 -32.10
N LEU A 11 21.08 -32.19 -33.03
CA LEU A 11 21.42 -32.19 -34.46
C LEU A 11 20.60 -33.03 -35.44
N LEU A 12 20.07 -32.36 -36.46
CA LEU A 12 20.28 -32.72 -37.86
C LEU A 12 20.10 -31.50 -38.79
N ASP A 13 21.09 -31.34 -39.66
CA ASP A 13 21.22 -30.38 -40.75
C ASP A 13 20.21 -30.61 -41.89
N ALA A 14 19.85 -29.54 -42.60
CA ALA A 14 19.42 -29.62 -43.99
C ALA A 14 19.83 -28.35 -44.77
N SER A 15 20.92 -28.52 -45.51
CA SER A 15 21.41 -27.68 -46.60
C SER A 15 20.55 -27.86 -47.86
N ALA A 16 20.25 -26.79 -48.61
CA ALA A 16 20.58 -26.67 -50.05
C ALA A 16 19.77 -25.58 -50.80
N ALA A 17 20.47 -24.99 -51.78
CA ALA A 17 20.02 -24.23 -52.95
C ALA A 17 19.52 -22.79 -52.70
N GLY A 18 19.99 -21.74 -53.38
CA GLY A 18 20.79 -21.64 -54.60
C GLY A 18 20.28 -20.42 -55.38
N GLY A 19 21.17 -19.53 -55.83
CA GLY A 19 20.80 -18.44 -56.74
C GLY A 19 21.52 -17.11 -56.49
N ARG A 20 22.74 -17.00 -57.01
CA ARG A 20 23.51 -15.75 -57.07
C ARG A 20 23.38 -15.17 -58.49
N PRO A 21 22.79 -13.98 -58.70
CA PRO A 21 22.98 -13.25 -59.95
C PRO A 21 24.23 -12.34 -59.89
N PRO A 22 24.85 -12.03 -61.04
CA PRO A 22 26.18 -11.46 -61.13
C PRO A 22 26.23 -9.95 -60.86
N ALA A 23 27.41 -9.53 -60.39
CA ALA A 23 27.84 -8.16 -60.19
C ALA A 23 27.77 -7.34 -61.48
N ARG A 24 27.14 -6.16 -61.42
CA ARG A 24 27.28 -5.11 -62.42
C ARG A 24 28.18 -4.02 -61.83
N ALA A 25 29.37 -3.92 -62.42
CA ALA A 25 30.35 -2.89 -62.13
C ALA A 25 29.98 -1.56 -62.82
N ALA A 26 30.47 -0.49 -62.21
CA ALA A 26 30.68 0.87 -62.74
C ALA A 26 29.43 1.69 -63.09
N ASP A 27 29.19 2.76 -62.33
CA ASP A 27 29.82 4.03 -62.71
C ASP A 27 29.91 5.00 -61.55
N SER A 28 31.14 5.40 -61.27
CA SER A 28 31.54 6.48 -60.38
C SER A 28 31.69 7.76 -61.21
N SER A 29 30.78 8.71 -61.05
CA SER A 29 31.01 10.12 -61.39
C SER A 29 30.31 11.03 -60.39
N SER A 30 31.13 11.75 -59.62
CA SER A 30 30.69 12.79 -58.68
C SER A 30 30.16 14.02 -59.43
N PRO A 31 29.36 14.87 -58.76
CA PRO A 31 30.02 16.06 -58.23
C PRO A 31 29.67 16.34 -56.77
N ALA A 32 30.72 16.65 -56.02
CA ALA A 32 30.63 17.50 -54.84
C ALA A 32 30.00 18.84 -55.27
N GLY A 33 28.78 19.11 -54.82
CA GLY A 33 28.05 20.31 -55.18
C GLY A 33 26.94 20.62 -54.19
N ALA A 34 27.20 21.62 -53.34
CA ALA A 34 26.26 22.28 -52.45
C ALA A 34 25.61 21.41 -51.36
N ARG A 35 26.26 21.39 -50.18
CA ARG A 35 25.53 21.43 -48.91
C ARG A 35 24.64 22.67 -48.93
N ALA A 36 23.43 22.55 -49.47
CA ALA A 36 22.38 23.53 -49.28
C ALA A 36 21.88 23.41 -47.84
N ALA A 37 22.67 23.95 -46.92
CA ALA A 37 22.30 24.21 -45.55
C ALA A 37 21.22 25.29 -45.53
N ARG A 38 19.99 24.94 -45.90
CA ARG A 38 18.79 25.75 -45.70
C ARG A 38 17.58 24.85 -45.44
N SER A 39 17.60 24.16 -44.32
CA SER A 39 16.35 23.92 -43.59
C SER A 39 16.14 25.10 -42.65
N LEU A 40 15.77 26.25 -43.22
CA LEU A 40 15.09 27.26 -42.41
C LEU A 40 13.76 26.63 -42.06
N ALA A 41 13.67 26.13 -40.83
CA ALA A 41 12.50 25.44 -40.34
C ALA A 41 11.24 26.25 -40.67
N SER A 42 10.22 25.58 -41.23
CA SER A 42 8.99 26.24 -41.70
C SER A 42 8.39 27.17 -40.64
N PRO A 43 7.65 28.24 -41.00
CA PRO A 43 7.00 29.12 -40.01
C PRO A 43 6.16 28.36 -38.98
N ARG A 44 5.54 27.24 -39.39
CA ARG A 44 4.79 26.34 -38.51
C ARG A 44 5.65 25.73 -37.42
N TYR A 45 6.89 25.33 -37.73
CA TYR A 45 7.84 24.83 -36.75
C TYR A 45 8.11 25.87 -35.67
N TRP A 46 8.36 27.13 -36.06
CA TRP A 46 8.65 28.20 -35.10
C TRP A 46 7.46 28.54 -34.23
N VAL A 47 6.23 28.52 -34.77
CA VAL A 47 5.01 28.69 -33.98
C VAL A 47 4.87 27.55 -32.97
N CYS A 48 5.01 26.30 -33.39
CA CYS A 48 4.94 25.15 -32.48
C CYS A 48 6.04 25.21 -31.41
N LEU A 49 7.27 25.56 -31.79
CA LEU A 49 8.39 25.71 -30.87
C LEU A 49 8.12 26.83 -29.86
N ALA A 50 7.61 27.98 -30.30
CA ALA A 50 7.27 29.09 -29.42
C ALA A 50 6.17 28.71 -28.43
N ILE A 51 5.11 28.01 -28.88
CA ILE A 51 4.05 27.51 -27.99
C ILE A 51 4.63 26.53 -26.96
N LEU A 52 5.47 25.59 -27.38
CA LEU A 52 6.10 24.63 -26.46
C LEU A 52 6.99 25.32 -25.43
N LEU A 53 7.84 26.25 -25.86
CA LEU A 53 8.72 27.01 -24.96
C LEU A 53 7.92 27.88 -23.98
N LEU A 54 6.89 28.58 -24.48
CA LEU A 54 6.03 29.42 -23.65
C LEU A 54 5.23 28.59 -22.65
N THR A 55 4.74 27.42 -23.06
CA THR A 55 4.02 26.50 -22.17
C THR A 55 4.95 25.88 -21.14
N ALA A 56 6.17 25.48 -21.52
CA ALA A 56 7.16 24.92 -20.60
C ALA A 56 7.61 25.94 -19.54
N ALA A 57 7.98 27.14 -19.97
CA ALA A 57 8.33 28.24 -19.07
C ALA A 57 7.13 28.66 -18.20
N GLY A 58 5.94 28.72 -18.80
CA GLY A 58 4.69 29.01 -18.11
C GLY A 58 4.36 27.98 -17.03
N MET A 59 4.53 26.69 -17.30
CA MET A 59 4.30 25.61 -16.33
C MET A 59 5.31 25.64 -15.19
N GLN A 60 6.60 25.90 -15.47
CA GLN A 60 7.62 26.03 -14.43
C GLN A 60 7.37 27.26 -13.54
N GLY A 61 7.05 28.41 -14.16
CA GLY A 61 6.71 29.64 -13.44
C GLY A 61 5.43 29.50 -12.62
N ALA A 62 4.39 28.89 -13.19
CA ALA A 62 3.14 28.60 -12.50
C ALA A 62 3.35 27.65 -11.32
N ALA A 63 4.11 26.56 -11.49
CA ALA A 63 4.38 25.63 -10.39
C ALA A 63 5.06 26.31 -9.20
N GLY A 64 6.07 27.17 -9.47
CA GLY A 64 6.74 27.97 -8.44
C GLY A 64 5.82 29.00 -7.80
N TRP A 65 5.02 29.72 -8.60
CA TRP A 65 4.10 30.75 -8.10
C TRP A 65 2.96 30.15 -7.27
N PHE A 66 2.37 29.05 -7.71
CA PHE A 66 1.30 28.38 -6.99
C PHE A 66 1.79 27.56 -5.79
N LYS A 67 3.11 27.47 -5.55
CA LYS A 67 3.71 26.59 -4.52
C LYS A 67 3.21 25.14 -4.66
N ALA A 68 3.10 24.67 -5.91
CA ALA A 68 2.69 23.31 -6.19
C ALA A 68 3.83 22.35 -5.79
N TYR A 69 3.56 21.48 -4.82
CA TYR A 69 4.49 20.43 -4.45
C TYR A 69 4.28 19.24 -5.38
N LEU A 70 4.94 19.29 -6.55
CA LEU A 70 4.94 18.17 -7.49
C LEU A 70 5.77 17.00 -6.94
N HIS A 71 6.89 17.31 -6.29
CA HIS A 71 7.67 16.34 -5.53
C HIS A 71 7.24 16.42 -4.07
N LYS A 72 6.76 15.29 -3.53
CA LYS A 72 6.32 15.20 -2.14
C LYS A 72 7.50 14.86 -1.24
N GLU A 73 7.58 15.51 -0.09
CA GLU A 73 8.57 15.20 0.93
C GLU A 73 8.10 14.05 1.82
N ARG A 74 9.09 13.34 2.39
CA ARG A 74 8.87 12.37 3.47
C ARG A 74 8.42 13.11 4.73
N LEU A 75 7.54 12.47 5.47
CA LEU A 75 7.10 12.86 6.79
C LEU A 75 7.37 11.68 7.70
N GLU A 76 8.42 11.76 8.49
CA GLU A 76 8.79 10.68 9.40
C GLU A 76 7.85 10.64 10.61
N LEU A 77 7.70 9.45 11.18
CA LEU A 77 7.00 9.28 12.46
C LEU A 77 7.72 10.04 13.56
N ARG A 78 6.95 10.49 14.57
CA ARG A 78 7.50 11.04 15.80
C ARG A 78 8.22 9.98 16.61
N ARG A 79 7.69 8.75 16.60
CA ARG A 79 8.26 7.56 17.22
C ARG A 79 7.96 6.35 16.35
N PRO A 80 8.89 5.40 16.22
CA PRO A 80 8.64 4.18 15.48
C PRO A 80 7.42 3.42 15.99
N LEU A 81 6.67 2.74 15.12
CA LEU A 81 5.41 2.09 15.52
C LEU A 81 5.63 0.95 16.51
N TYR A 82 6.77 0.25 16.42
CA TYR A 82 7.13 -0.82 17.36
C TYR A 82 7.29 -0.35 18.81
N GLN A 83 7.40 0.96 19.05
CA GLN A 83 7.48 1.56 20.39
C GLN A 83 6.11 1.94 20.97
N LEU A 84 5.01 1.47 20.38
CA LEU A 84 3.66 1.74 20.90
C LEU A 84 3.55 1.30 22.36
N ASP A 85 3.21 2.24 23.23
CA ASP A 85 3.01 1.99 24.66
C ASP A 85 1.71 1.21 24.90
N ALA A 86 1.85 -0.12 24.96
CA ALA A 86 0.72 -1.01 25.21
C ALA A 86 0.07 -0.81 26.60
N THR A 87 0.71 -0.12 27.55
CA THR A 87 0.09 0.15 28.86
C THR A 87 -1.13 1.06 28.73
N ARG A 88 -1.20 1.88 27.67
CA ARG A 88 -2.37 2.72 27.35
C ARG A 88 -3.61 1.91 26.94
N LEU A 89 -3.41 0.65 26.59
CA LEU A 89 -4.48 -0.27 26.20
C LEU A 89 -5.07 -1.00 27.42
N LEU A 90 -4.39 -0.97 28.56
CA LEU A 90 -4.86 -1.54 29.82
C LEU A 90 -5.96 -0.70 30.47
N PRO A 91 -6.82 -1.31 31.31
CA PRO A 91 -6.86 -2.73 31.63
C PRO A 91 -7.66 -3.58 30.62
N GLU A 92 -8.30 -3.00 29.60
CA GLU A 92 -9.23 -3.75 28.75
C GLU A 92 -8.52 -4.66 27.74
N TYR A 93 -7.40 -4.19 27.17
CA TYR A 93 -6.60 -4.94 26.22
C TYR A 93 -5.17 -5.13 26.74
N GLU A 94 -4.69 -6.36 26.72
CA GLU A 94 -3.30 -6.68 27.11
C GLU A 94 -2.55 -7.33 25.95
N PRO A 95 -1.24 -7.09 25.77
CA PRO A 95 -0.44 -7.83 24.82
C PRO A 95 -0.48 -9.32 25.11
N HIS A 96 -0.78 -10.12 24.09
CA HIS A 96 -0.69 -11.57 24.19
C HIS A 96 0.77 -11.99 24.48
N PRO A 97 1.04 -13.00 25.34
CA PRO A 97 2.40 -13.40 25.69
C PRO A 97 3.25 -13.85 24.49
N ILE A 98 2.59 -14.41 23.47
CA ILE A 98 3.21 -14.81 22.21
C ILE A 98 2.81 -13.78 21.16
N GLN A 99 3.77 -12.96 20.74
CA GLN A 99 3.61 -12.00 19.64
C GLN A 99 3.98 -12.65 18.29
N PRO A 100 3.48 -12.10 17.17
CA PRO A 100 3.94 -12.50 15.85
C PRO A 100 5.46 -12.31 15.72
N ALA A 101 6.12 -13.18 14.95
CA ALA A 101 7.52 -12.94 14.62
C ALA A 101 7.65 -11.63 13.84
N ALA A 102 8.77 -10.92 14.04
CA ALA A 102 9.10 -9.78 13.20
C ALA A 102 9.11 -10.21 11.72
N LEU A 103 8.62 -9.34 10.85
CA LEU A 103 8.68 -9.54 9.41
C LEU A 103 10.14 -9.63 8.98
N ASP A 104 10.46 -10.61 8.13
CA ASP A 104 11.76 -10.69 7.50
C ASP A 104 11.98 -9.52 6.52
N GLU A 105 13.24 -9.35 6.12
CA GLU A 105 13.64 -8.22 5.27
C GLU A 105 12.98 -8.25 3.90
N GLU A 106 12.76 -9.45 3.34
CA GLU A 106 12.12 -9.62 2.04
C GLU A 106 10.65 -9.20 2.09
N THR A 107 9.92 -9.60 3.13
CA THR A 107 8.53 -9.22 3.37
C THR A 107 8.43 -7.71 3.61
N ARG A 108 9.35 -7.13 4.40
CA ARG A 108 9.39 -5.69 4.65
C ARG A 108 9.65 -4.90 3.36
N ALA A 109 10.63 -5.33 2.56
CA ALA A 109 10.94 -4.73 1.26
C ALA A 109 9.77 -4.86 0.28
N SER A 110 9.11 -6.02 0.24
CA SER A 110 7.95 -6.26 -0.62
C SER A 110 6.73 -5.44 -0.20
N LEU A 111 6.53 -5.22 1.10
CA LEU A 111 5.49 -4.31 1.60
C LEU A 111 5.76 -2.87 1.20
N GLY A 112 7.04 -2.48 1.14
CA GLY A 112 7.47 -1.12 0.85
C GLY A 112 7.15 -0.12 1.97
N ALA A 113 6.94 -0.63 3.19
CA ALA A 113 6.71 0.17 4.39
C ALA A 113 8.02 0.39 5.14
N ASP A 114 8.27 1.63 5.57
CA ASP A 114 9.46 1.98 6.35
C ASP A 114 9.34 1.50 7.80
N ASP A 115 8.11 1.51 8.34
CA ASP A 115 7.81 1.18 9.73
C ASP A 115 6.51 0.35 9.81
N TYR A 116 6.45 -0.56 10.78
CA TYR A 116 5.28 -1.40 11.02
C TYR A 116 5.15 -1.82 12.48
N LEU A 117 3.95 -2.28 12.82
CA LEU A 117 3.59 -2.86 14.10
C LEU A 117 2.66 -4.05 13.84
N ASP A 118 3.02 -5.23 14.35
CA ASP A 118 2.17 -6.43 14.32
C ASP A 118 1.98 -6.91 15.75
N LEU A 119 0.80 -6.68 16.31
CA LEU A 119 0.48 -6.98 17.71
C LEU A 119 -0.68 -7.96 17.80
N LEU A 120 -0.54 -8.88 18.73
CA LEU A 120 -1.64 -9.66 19.27
C LEU A 120 -2.06 -9.08 20.61
N LEU A 121 -3.35 -8.73 20.71
CA LEU A 121 -3.97 -8.15 21.89
C LEU A 121 -5.09 -9.06 22.38
N VAL A 122 -5.14 -9.30 23.69
CA VAL A 122 -6.19 -10.04 24.37
C VAL A 122 -7.20 -9.05 24.94
N ASP A 123 -8.47 -9.18 24.57
CA ASP A 123 -9.59 -8.47 25.21
C ASP A 123 -9.98 -9.20 26.50
N ARG A 124 -9.60 -8.62 27.65
CA ARG A 124 -9.79 -9.23 28.97
C ARG A 124 -11.25 -9.30 29.41
N ARG A 125 -12.15 -8.63 28.68
CA ARG A 125 -13.60 -8.66 28.94
C ARG A 125 -14.27 -9.87 28.29
N ARG A 126 -13.56 -10.59 27.42
CA ARG A 126 -14.08 -11.72 26.64
C ARG A 126 -13.48 -13.04 27.12
N PRO A 127 -14.27 -14.12 27.24
CA PRO A 127 -13.72 -15.44 27.55
C PRO A 127 -12.86 -15.96 26.40
N LYS A 128 -11.90 -16.86 26.69
CA LYS A 128 -10.93 -17.38 25.70
C LYS A 128 -11.54 -18.04 24.46
N THR A 129 -12.78 -18.52 24.56
CA THR A 129 -13.53 -19.16 23.47
C THR A 129 -14.33 -18.17 22.61
N ASP A 130 -14.45 -16.92 23.04
CA ASP A 130 -15.10 -15.85 22.26
C ASP A 130 -14.19 -15.52 21.06
N PRO A 131 -14.73 -15.45 19.84
CA PRO A 131 -13.92 -15.21 18.64
C PRO A 131 -13.41 -13.77 18.53
N THR A 132 -13.77 -12.91 19.50
CA THR A 132 -13.27 -11.54 19.66
C THR A 132 -12.31 -11.41 20.85
N HIS A 133 -11.92 -12.53 21.47
CA HIS A 133 -10.95 -12.56 22.56
C HIS A 133 -9.55 -12.10 22.13
N LEU A 134 -9.09 -12.55 20.97
CA LEU A 134 -7.77 -12.23 20.44
C LEU A 134 -7.90 -11.32 19.21
N ALA A 135 -7.32 -10.13 19.26
CA ALA A 135 -7.22 -9.21 18.14
C ALA A 135 -5.80 -9.21 17.58
N ARG A 136 -5.64 -9.39 16.27
CA ARG A 136 -4.40 -9.06 15.57
C ARG A 136 -4.53 -7.67 14.99
N VAL A 137 -3.64 -6.78 15.39
CA VAL A 137 -3.54 -5.40 14.91
C VAL A 137 -2.27 -5.28 14.08
N PHE A 138 -2.40 -4.96 12.81
CA PHE A 138 -1.29 -4.71 11.92
C PHE A 138 -1.34 -3.27 11.40
N VAL A 139 -0.33 -2.49 11.74
CA VAL A 139 -0.18 -1.10 11.29
C VAL A 139 1.06 -0.99 10.43
N THR A 140 0.96 -0.38 9.26
CA THR A 140 2.12 -0.06 8.41
C THR A 140 2.14 1.40 8.05
N TYR A 141 3.33 1.99 7.98
CA TYR A 141 3.55 3.39 7.65
C TYR A 141 4.37 3.56 6.37
N PHE A 142 3.91 4.46 5.50
CA PHE A 142 4.52 4.73 4.20
C PHE A 142 4.72 6.24 4.05
N THR A 143 5.88 6.65 3.54
CA THR A 143 6.14 8.07 3.29
C THR A 143 7.07 8.36 2.10
N GLY A 144 6.93 9.55 1.51
CA GLY A 144 7.80 10.06 0.43
C GLY A 144 7.64 9.42 -0.95
N GLN A 145 6.77 8.42 -1.10
CA GLN A 145 6.53 7.76 -2.38
C GLN A 145 5.02 7.79 -2.69
N PRO A 146 4.48 8.92 -3.18
CA PRO A 146 3.05 9.06 -3.43
C PRO A 146 2.54 8.10 -4.52
N ASP A 147 3.42 7.68 -5.45
CA ASP A 147 3.09 6.78 -6.55
C ASP A 147 2.97 5.30 -6.14
N MET A 148 3.38 4.95 -4.91
CA MET A 148 3.29 3.58 -4.41
C MET A 148 1.82 3.16 -4.30
N VAL A 149 1.51 1.98 -4.84
CA VAL A 149 0.16 1.42 -4.76
C VAL A 149 -0.06 0.84 -3.37
N PRO A 150 -1.01 1.37 -2.56
CA PRO A 150 -1.22 0.83 -1.23
C PRO A 150 -1.71 -0.61 -1.31
N HIS A 151 -1.02 -1.51 -0.62
CA HIS A 151 -1.45 -2.89 -0.43
C HIS A 151 -2.71 -2.91 0.43
N ASN A 152 -3.81 -3.44 -0.11
CA ASN A 152 -5.05 -3.65 0.64
C ASN A 152 -5.27 -5.17 0.84
N PRO A 153 -6.07 -5.58 1.85
CA PRO A 153 -6.25 -7.00 2.12
C PRO A 153 -6.92 -7.75 0.96
N LYS A 154 -7.76 -7.05 0.17
CA LYS A 154 -8.47 -7.63 -0.99
C LYS A 154 -7.51 -8.18 -2.04
N GLU A 155 -6.51 -7.40 -2.46
CA GLU A 155 -5.51 -7.86 -3.43
C GLU A 155 -4.53 -8.85 -2.79
N CYS A 156 -4.04 -8.55 -1.58
CA CYS A 156 -3.02 -9.37 -0.92
C CYS A 156 -3.51 -10.77 -0.55
N LEU A 157 -4.68 -10.89 0.07
CA LEU A 157 -5.26 -12.19 0.40
C LEU A 157 -5.74 -12.92 -0.86
N GLY A 158 -6.25 -12.18 -1.85
CA GLY A 158 -6.61 -12.73 -3.17
C GLY A 158 -5.41 -13.40 -3.86
N ALA A 159 -4.26 -12.74 -3.87
CA ALA A 159 -3.00 -13.30 -4.38
C ALA A 159 -2.56 -14.54 -3.59
N GLY A 160 -2.84 -14.59 -2.29
CA GLY A 160 -2.65 -15.76 -1.42
C GLY A 160 -3.70 -16.88 -1.61
N GLY A 161 -4.58 -16.77 -2.60
CA GLY A 161 -5.61 -17.77 -2.92
C GLY A 161 -6.90 -17.66 -2.11
N TRP A 162 -7.04 -16.67 -1.24
CA TRP A 162 -8.29 -16.43 -0.52
C TRP A 162 -9.35 -15.85 -1.44
N ARG A 163 -10.60 -16.25 -1.25
CA ARG A 163 -11.72 -15.74 -2.06
C ARG A 163 -12.54 -14.74 -1.27
N LEU A 164 -12.60 -13.50 -1.75
CA LEU A 164 -13.51 -12.48 -1.19
C LEU A 164 -14.97 -12.93 -1.35
N LYS A 165 -15.74 -12.84 -0.26
CA LYS A 165 -17.16 -13.23 -0.21
C LYS A 165 -18.10 -12.09 0.06
N ALA A 166 -17.72 -11.20 0.96
CA ALA A 166 -18.50 -10.02 1.27
C ALA A 166 -17.55 -8.85 1.53
N GLU A 167 -18.02 -7.67 1.16
CA GLU A 167 -17.36 -6.39 1.41
C GLU A 167 -18.45 -5.43 1.87
N SER A 168 -18.22 -4.79 3.01
CA SER A 168 -19.11 -3.78 3.56
C SER A 168 -18.28 -2.68 4.23
N GLN A 169 -18.92 -1.62 4.67
CA GLN A 169 -18.27 -0.54 5.41
C GLN A 169 -19.06 -0.24 6.68
N THR A 170 -18.33 0.15 7.71
CA THR A 170 -18.86 0.65 8.97
C THR A 170 -18.12 1.93 9.34
N GLU A 171 -18.63 2.65 10.32
CA GLU A 171 -18.00 3.86 10.85
C GLU A 171 -17.77 3.72 12.34
N VAL A 172 -16.54 4.00 12.79
CA VAL A 172 -16.17 3.99 14.20
C VAL A 172 -15.96 5.42 14.67
N GLN A 173 -16.60 5.78 15.79
CA GLN A 173 -16.35 7.04 16.48
C GLN A 173 -15.24 6.87 17.51
N VAL A 174 -14.18 7.65 17.36
CA VAL A 174 -13.03 7.67 18.27
C VAL A 174 -12.87 9.06 18.88
N PRO A 175 -12.77 9.19 20.21
CA PRO A 175 -12.56 10.48 20.85
C PRO A 175 -11.15 11.03 20.57
N ARG A 176 -11.05 12.31 20.22
CA ARG A 176 -9.80 13.05 20.04
C ARG A 176 -9.99 14.49 20.49
N GLY A 177 -9.26 14.93 21.52
CA GLY A 177 -9.23 16.35 21.92
C GLY A 177 -10.58 16.98 22.29
N GLY A 178 -11.57 16.19 22.73
CA GLY A 178 -12.90 16.69 23.10
C GLY A 178 -13.96 16.61 21.99
N TRP A 179 -13.63 16.10 20.80
CA TRP A 179 -14.59 15.76 19.75
C TRP A 179 -14.45 14.30 19.31
N ASN A 180 -15.43 13.80 18.55
CA ASN A 180 -15.38 12.46 17.96
C ASN A 180 -14.91 12.52 16.51
N VAL A 181 -13.84 11.81 16.21
CA VAL A 181 -13.37 11.55 14.86
C VAL A 181 -14.12 10.35 14.31
N ARG A 182 -14.67 10.49 13.11
CA ARG A 182 -15.33 9.41 12.37
C ARG A 182 -14.32 8.70 11.47
N ILE A 183 -14.09 7.43 11.74
CA ILE A 183 -13.18 6.58 10.99
C ILE A 183 -14.00 5.58 10.16
N PRO A 184 -14.08 5.72 8.83
CA PRO A 184 -14.63 4.68 7.97
C PRO A 184 -13.73 3.45 8.02
N VAL A 185 -14.33 2.28 8.18
CA VAL A 185 -13.65 0.99 8.24
C VAL A 185 -14.27 0.07 7.21
N SER A 186 -13.44 -0.46 6.30
CA SER A 186 -13.86 -1.49 5.37
C SER A 186 -13.83 -2.85 6.06
N VAL A 187 -14.88 -3.64 5.89
CA VAL A 187 -15.04 -4.98 6.46
C VAL A 187 -15.08 -5.98 5.32
N LEU A 188 -14.04 -6.79 5.20
CA LEU A 188 -13.88 -7.80 4.15
C LEU A 188 -14.01 -9.20 4.75
N GLN A 189 -14.77 -10.07 4.11
CA GLN A 189 -14.88 -11.48 4.48
C GLN A 189 -14.27 -12.37 3.41
N PHE A 190 -13.40 -13.28 3.82
CA PHE A 190 -12.68 -14.18 2.93
C PHE A 190 -12.94 -15.65 3.27
N GLU A 191 -13.00 -16.48 2.23
CA GLU A 191 -12.92 -17.92 2.35
C GLU A 191 -11.49 -18.41 2.05
N PRO A 192 -11.01 -19.43 2.78
CA PRO A 192 -9.69 -20.00 2.54
C PRO A 192 -9.61 -20.75 1.20
N PRO A 193 -8.42 -20.85 0.59
CA PRO A 193 -8.19 -21.51 -0.72
C PRO A 193 -8.52 -23.00 -0.75
N SER A 194 -8.57 -23.66 0.41
CA SER A 194 -8.86 -25.10 0.51
C SER A 194 -9.69 -25.37 1.76
N PRO A 195 -11.00 -25.61 1.64
CA PRO A 195 -11.83 -26.10 2.73
C PRO A 195 -11.56 -27.60 2.94
N ARG A 196 -10.29 -27.98 3.20
CA ARG A 196 -9.84 -29.38 3.12
C ARG A 196 -10.53 -30.35 4.10
N ASN A 197 -11.33 -29.87 5.06
CA ASN A 197 -12.06 -30.71 6.02
C ASN A 197 -13.55 -30.32 6.23
N VAL A 198 -14.14 -29.43 5.42
CA VAL A 198 -15.53 -28.94 5.67
C VAL A 198 -16.61 -29.93 5.19
N ILE A 199 -16.24 -30.92 4.39
CA ILE A 199 -17.20 -31.84 3.75
C ILE A 199 -17.83 -32.84 4.75
N GLN A 200 -17.32 -32.99 5.97
CA GLN A 200 -17.72 -34.09 6.87
C GLN A 200 -18.72 -33.74 7.99
N THR A 201 -19.02 -32.47 8.26
CA THR A 201 -19.84 -32.08 9.43
C THR A 201 -20.97 -31.09 9.18
N GLY A 202 -21.26 -30.71 7.92
CA GLY A 202 -22.33 -29.73 7.63
C GLY A 202 -22.12 -28.36 8.28
N SER A 203 -20.91 -28.08 8.78
CA SER A 203 -20.55 -26.82 9.43
C SER A 203 -20.22 -25.76 8.39
N GLU A 204 -20.56 -24.50 8.66
CA GLU A 204 -20.19 -23.37 7.79
C GLU A 204 -18.68 -23.31 7.58
N VAL A 205 -18.25 -23.00 6.34
CA VAL A 205 -16.83 -22.78 6.03
C VAL A 205 -16.33 -21.61 6.90
N PRO A 206 -15.26 -21.77 7.69
CA PRO A 206 -14.74 -20.68 8.51
C PRO A 206 -14.31 -19.52 7.61
N ARG A 207 -14.83 -18.33 7.90
CA ARG A 207 -14.53 -17.10 7.15
C ARG A 207 -13.64 -16.19 7.98
N LEU A 208 -12.57 -15.70 7.35
CA LEU A 208 -11.73 -14.65 7.94
C LEU A 208 -12.37 -13.30 7.68
N SER A 209 -12.64 -12.53 8.74
CA SER A 209 -13.06 -11.13 8.62
C SER A 209 -11.85 -10.21 8.87
N VAL A 210 -11.52 -9.36 7.90
CA VAL A 210 -10.45 -8.35 8.00
C VAL A 210 -11.06 -6.96 7.91
N LEU A 211 -10.75 -6.13 8.90
CA LEU A 211 -11.22 -4.77 9.01
C LEU A 211 -10.05 -3.84 8.78
N PHE A 212 -10.20 -2.86 7.91
CA PHE A 212 -9.10 -1.96 7.61
C PHE A 212 -9.52 -0.57 7.21
N PHE A 213 -8.60 0.37 7.39
CA PHE A 213 -8.67 1.71 6.85
C PHE A 213 -7.26 2.28 6.66
N PHE A 214 -7.19 3.41 5.96
CA PHE A 214 -5.98 4.19 5.80
C PHE A 214 -6.15 5.56 6.46
N TYR A 215 -5.07 6.07 7.06
CA TYR A 215 -4.93 7.47 7.47
C TYR A 215 -3.88 8.13 6.57
N ALA A 216 -4.32 8.90 5.58
CA ALA A 216 -3.49 9.49 4.53
C ALA A 216 -3.61 11.01 4.53
N ASN A 217 -2.50 11.74 4.72
CA ASN A 217 -2.49 13.20 4.78
C ASN A 217 -3.67 13.79 5.59
N GLY A 218 -3.86 13.29 6.82
CA GLY A 218 -4.91 13.75 7.72
C GLY A 218 -6.33 13.25 7.42
N ARG A 219 -6.53 12.43 6.38
CA ARG A 219 -7.85 11.92 5.97
C ARG A 219 -7.96 10.43 6.22
N TYR A 220 -9.15 9.98 6.60
CA TYR A 220 -9.46 8.55 6.68
C TYR A 220 -10.13 8.08 5.40
N VAL A 221 -9.61 7.01 4.81
CA VAL A 221 -10.11 6.44 3.55
C VAL A 221 -10.01 4.92 3.60
N THR A 222 -10.82 4.23 2.79
CA THR A 222 -10.88 2.76 2.77
C THR A 222 -10.47 2.17 1.43
N THR A 223 -10.05 3.00 0.47
CA THR A 223 -9.74 2.56 -0.90
C THR A 223 -8.38 3.09 -1.36
N ARG A 224 -7.74 2.35 -2.28
CA ARG A 224 -6.48 2.77 -2.93
C ARG A 224 -6.63 4.11 -3.65
N ALA A 225 -7.76 4.33 -4.31
CA ALA A 225 -8.08 5.59 -4.97
C ALA A 225 -8.21 6.75 -3.96
N GLY A 226 -8.81 6.51 -2.79
CA GLY A 226 -8.88 7.48 -1.71
C GLY A 226 -7.50 7.87 -1.19
N VAL A 227 -6.60 6.91 -0.99
CA VAL A 227 -5.22 7.20 -0.58
C VAL A 227 -4.50 8.02 -1.64
N ARG A 228 -4.54 7.61 -2.92
CA ARG A 228 -3.94 8.37 -4.03
C ARG A 228 -4.46 9.80 -4.07
N SER A 229 -5.77 9.98 -3.99
CA SER A 229 -6.37 11.32 -3.98
C SER A 229 -5.90 12.17 -2.78
N ALA A 230 -5.70 11.55 -1.61
CA ALA A 230 -5.20 12.25 -0.43
C ALA A 230 -3.71 12.66 -0.55
N VAL A 231 -2.83 11.74 -0.99
CA VAL A 231 -1.38 11.99 -1.01
C VAL A 231 -0.91 12.80 -2.23
N HIS A 232 -1.66 12.81 -3.33
CA HIS A 232 -1.34 13.60 -4.53
C HIS A 232 -1.91 15.03 -4.53
N HIS A 233 -2.50 15.49 -3.42
CA HIS A 233 -3.06 16.84 -3.37
C HIS A 233 -1.96 17.90 -3.62
N PRO A 234 -2.07 18.77 -4.63
CA PRO A 234 -0.93 19.56 -5.15
C PRO A 234 -0.36 20.56 -4.13
N TRP A 235 -1.15 20.96 -3.14
CA TRP A 235 -0.76 21.93 -2.11
C TRP A 235 -0.15 21.30 -0.86
N ASP A 236 -0.15 19.97 -0.78
CA ASP A 236 0.41 19.26 0.36
C ASP A 236 1.90 19.06 0.13
N ARG A 237 2.73 19.56 1.05
CA ARG A 237 4.19 19.38 0.98
C ARG A 237 4.61 17.93 1.16
N PHE A 238 3.94 17.22 2.06
CA PHE A 238 4.27 15.86 2.45
C PHE A 238 3.32 14.85 1.84
N ALA A 239 3.82 13.63 1.65
CA ALA A 239 3.00 12.47 1.34
C ALA A 239 3.27 11.36 2.35
N TYR A 240 2.24 10.95 3.07
CA TYR A 240 2.28 9.77 3.90
C TYR A 240 0.91 9.10 3.96
N TYR A 241 0.93 7.81 4.29
CA TYR A 241 -0.26 7.14 4.77
C TYR A 241 0.11 6.02 5.73
N ALA A 242 -0.77 5.77 6.69
CA ALA A 242 -0.74 4.59 7.53
C ALA A 242 -1.90 3.67 7.13
N LYS A 243 -1.67 2.35 7.11
CA LYS A 243 -2.73 1.34 7.02
C LYS A 243 -2.91 0.72 8.39
N VAL A 244 -4.15 0.61 8.84
CA VAL A 244 -4.52 -0.11 10.06
C VAL A 244 -5.40 -1.28 9.64
N GLU A 245 -4.97 -2.50 9.95
CA GLU A 245 -5.66 -3.76 9.70
C GLU A 245 -5.93 -4.48 11.03
N VAL A 246 -7.14 -4.99 11.20
CA VAL A 246 -7.56 -5.74 12.38
C VAL A 246 -8.29 -7.01 11.97
N SER A 247 -7.94 -8.12 12.60
CA SER A 247 -8.72 -9.36 12.57
C SER A 247 -8.87 -9.93 13.97
N PHE A 248 -9.92 -10.74 14.17
CA PHE A 248 -10.24 -11.29 15.48
C PHE A 248 -10.41 -12.81 15.43
N SER A 249 -9.95 -13.48 16.48
CA SER A 249 -10.15 -14.91 16.70
C SER A 249 -10.34 -15.24 18.18
N ASP A 250 -10.64 -16.50 18.46
CA ASP A 250 -10.47 -17.06 19.79
C ASP A 250 -8.98 -17.21 20.15
N GLU A 251 -8.69 -17.58 21.40
CA GLU A 251 -7.32 -17.78 21.92
C GLU A 251 -6.52 -18.77 21.07
N THR A 252 -7.16 -19.88 20.66
CA THR A 252 -6.51 -20.96 19.91
C THR A 252 -6.42 -20.68 18.41
N ARG A 253 -7.04 -19.58 17.95
CA ARG A 253 -7.21 -19.23 16.53
C ARG A 253 -7.91 -20.32 15.71
N SER A 254 -8.72 -21.14 16.39
CA SER A 254 -9.53 -22.18 15.77
C SER A 254 -10.78 -21.61 15.12
N ARG A 255 -11.25 -20.45 15.63
CA ARG A 255 -12.43 -19.76 15.13
C ARG A 255 -12.15 -18.28 14.92
N TRP A 256 -12.37 -17.82 13.69
CA TRP A 256 -12.38 -16.41 13.33
C TRP A 256 -13.73 -15.77 13.64
N ALA A 257 -13.72 -14.50 14.04
CA ALA A 257 -14.94 -13.71 14.18
C ALA A 257 -15.62 -13.47 12.82
N SER A 258 -16.95 -13.53 12.84
CA SER A 258 -17.80 -13.08 11.73
C SER A 258 -17.69 -11.56 11.53
N ALA A 259 -18.18 -11.05 10.39
CA ALA A 259 -18.17 -9.61 10.13
C ALA A 259 -18.95 -8.82 11.18
N ALA A 260 -20.07 -9.36 11.68
CA ALA A 260 -20.87 -8.71 12.72
C ALA A 260 -20.12 -8.66 14.06
N GLU A 261 -19.53 -9.78 14.50
CA GLU A 261 -18.72 -9.84 15.72
C GLU A 261 -17.52 -8.90 15.64
N SER A 262 -16.78 -8.91 14.53
CA SER A 262 -15.63 -8.03 14.35
C SER A 262 -16.02 -6.55 14.26
N THR A 263 -17.14 -6.23 13.61
CA THR A 263 -17.65 -4.84 13.53
C THR A 263 -18.03 -4.31 14.92
N ALA A 264 -18.61 -5.17 15.78
CA ALA A 264 -18.91 -4.78 17.15
C ALA A 264 -17.65 -4.62 18.01
N ALA A 265 -16.63 -5.46 17.79
CA ALA A 265 -15.39 -5.46 18.58
C ALA A 265 -14.39 -4.36 18.18
N VAL A 266 -14.35 -3.94 16.91
CA VAL A 266 -13.35 -2.98 16.42
C VAL A 266 -13.52 -1.59 17.00
N GLY A 267 -14.75 -1.18 17.32
CA GLY A 267 -15.05 0.15 17.87
C GLY A 267 -14.30 0.43 19.18
N PRO A 268 -14.56 -0.35 20.23
CA PRO A 268 -13.85 -0.22 21.51
C PRO A 268 -12.32 -0.35 21.39
N LEU A 269 -11.83 -1.21 20.50
CA LEU A 269 -10.39 -1.37 20.27
C LEU A 269 -9.77 -0.09 19.68
N LEU A 270 -10.36 0.46 18.61
CA LEU A 270 -9.86 1.68 17.98
C LEU A 270 -9.98 2.90 18.91
N GLN A 271 -11.00 2.94 19.78
CA GLN A 271 -11.14 3.97 20.81
C GLN A 271 -9.95 4.03 21.78
N LYS A 272 -9.28 2.90 22.03
CA LYS A 272 -8.08 2.80 22.87
C LYS A 272 -6.78 2.94 22.07
N LEU A 273 -6.71 2.31 20.89
CA LEU A 273 -5.51 2.26 20.06
C LEU A 273 -5.16 3.60 19.40
N MET A 274 -6.16 4.25 18.79
CA MET A 274 -5.92 5.42 17.96
C MET A 274 -5.37 6.65 18.70
N PRO A 275 -5.80 6.96 19.95
CA PRO A 275 -5.19 8.04 20.72
C PRO A 275 -3.67 7.87 20.88
N GLY A 276 -3.19 6.67 21.19
CA GLY A 276 -1.74 6.38 21.27
C GLY A 276 -1.03 6.63 19.94
N LEU A 277 -1.61 6.15 18.82
CA LEU A 277 -1.05 6.39 17.49
C LEU A 277 -0.98 7.88 17.13
N TRP A 278 -2.02 8.66 17.42
CA TRP A 278 -2.03 10.10 17.13
C TRP A 278 -1.08 10.91 18.01
N GLU A 279 -1.02 10.59 19.29
CA GLU A 279 -0.31 11.39 20.27
C GLU A 279 1.18 11.07 20.35
N ASP A 280 1.57 9.83 20.07
CA ASP A 280 2.96 9.39 20.26
C ASP A 280 3.70 9.14 18.94
N HIS A 281 2.99 8.71 17.89
CA HIS A 281 3.62 8.24 16.66
C HIS A 281 3.39 9.16 15.46
N PHE A 282 2.14 9.55 15.19
CA PHE A 282 1.82 10.35 14.02
C PHE A 282 2.11 11.83 14.23
N GLN A 283 2.49 12.49 13.14
CA GLN A 283 2.61 13.94 13.12
C GLN A 283 1.22 14.59 13.12
N ASP A 284 1.10 15.76 13.74
CA ASP A 284 -0.14 16.54 13.71
C ASP A 284 -0.31 17.22 12.35
N TRP A 285 -1.14 16.60 11.50
CA TRP A 285 -1.38 17.07 10.15
C TRP A 285 -1.95 18.49 10.08
N GLU A 286 -2.85 18.86 11.01
CA GLU A 286 -3.45 20.19 10.98
C GLU A 286 -2.43 21.25 11.41
N ALA A 287 -1.56 20.92 12.36
CA ALA A 287 -0.42 21.78 12.69
C ALA A 287 0.54 21.94 11.49
N LEU A 288 0.83 20.87 10.75
CA LEU A 288 1.68 20.93 9.55
C LEU A 288 1.06 21.80 8.45
N LYS A 289 -0.25 21.66 8.20
CA LYS A 289 -0.99 22.51 7.26
C LYS A 289 -0.97 23.98 7.65
N SER A 290 -0.94 24.29 8.95
CA SER A 290 -0.80 25.66 9.46
C SER A 290 0.61 26.24 9.33
N GLY A 291 1.57 25.46 8.79
CA GLY A 291 2.94 25.88 8.56
C GLY A 291 3.91 25.54 9.70
N ARG A 292 3.47 24.79 10.72
CA ARG A 292 4.37 24.30 11.77
C ARG A 292 5.32 23.26 11.17
N ALA A 293 6.58 23.27 11.61
CA ALA A 293 7.54 22.23 11.21
C ALA A 293 7.15 20.86 11.80
N PRO A 294 7.48 19.75 11.12
CA PRO A 294 7.38 18.41 11.69
C PRO A 294 8.17 18.30 12.99
N LEU A 295 7.63 17.55 13.96
CA LEU A 295 8.40 17.22 15.15
C LEU A 295 9.49 16.22 14.77
N PRO A 296 10.70 16.32 15.36
CA PRO A 296 11.76 15.36 15.09
C PRO A 296 11.34 13.97 15.55
N ALA A 297 11.85 12.95 14.84
CA ALA A 297 11.78 11.57 15.32
C ALA A 297 12.54 11.46 16.65
N GLN A 298 11.92 10.83 17.65
CA GLN A 298 12.44 10.59 18.99
C GLN A 298 13.02 9.18 19.12
#